data_AF-A0A9X4PAJ3-F1
#
_entry.id   AF-A0A9X4PAJ3-F1
#
_cell.length_a   1.000
_cell.length_b   1.000
_cell.length_c   1.000
_cell.angle_alpha   90.00
_cell.angle_beta   90.00
_cell.angle_gamma   90.00
#
_symmetry.space_group_name_H-M   'P 1'
#
loop_
_entity.id
_entity.type
_entity.pdbx_description
1 polymer ?
#
loop_
_entity_poly.entity_id
_entity_poly.type
_entity_poly.pdbx_seq_one_letter_code
_entity_poly.pdbx_strand_id
1 'polypeptide(L)'
;MTPEQFWEKIDSYCKENNLSRQGLCKAAGIHENYLSQLKKKKNKLPPVKKIIKFHQAFTDDEVFEIIMDSDGIEEEDEHILFSLNISKEARMRNRLRRKIQRGETT
;
A
#
# COMPACT_ATOMS: atom_id res chain seq x y z
N MET A 1 -6.68 -2.82 -1.30
CA MET A 1 -7.06 -1.72 -0.37
C MET A 1 -7.45 -0.48 -1.17
N THR A 2 -8.55 0.20 -0.85
CA THR A 2 -8.98 1.40 -1.59
C THR A 2 -8.16 2.65 -1.21
N PRO A 3 -8.13 3.70 -2.06
CA PRO A 3 -7.50 4.97 -1.70
C PRO A 3 -8.04 5.57 -0.39
N GLU A 4 -9.33 5.43 -0.11
CA GLU A 4 -9.96 5.91 1.12
C GLU A 4 -9.40 5.19 2.34
N GLN A 5 -9.35 3.85 2.30
CA GLN A 5 -8.79 3.02 3.36
C GLN A 5 -7.31 3.35 3.62
N PHE A 6 -6.54 3.61 2.56
CA PHE A 6 -5.14 4.03 2.68
C PHE A 6 -5.01 5.34 3.49
N TRP A 7 -5.82 6.35 3.15
CA TRP A 7 -5.75 7.65 3.83
C TRP A 7 -6.27 7.62 5.26
N GLU A 8 -7.31 6.83 5.53
CA GLU A 8 -7.81 6.60 6.89
C GLU A 8 -6.73 5.95 7.75
N LYS A 9 -6.04 4.94 7.23
CA LYS A 9 -4.96 4.26 7.97
C LYS A 9 -3.78 5.18 8.25
N ILE A 10 -3.36 5.99 7.28
CA ILE A 10 -2.33 7.04 7.50
C ILE A 10 -2.77 7.99 8.61
N ASP A 11 -4.02 8.44 8.58
CA ASP A 11 -4.55 9.39 9.55
C ASP A 11 -4.66 8.78 10.96
N SER A 12 -5.09 7.53 11.07
CA SER A 12 -5.11 6.78 12.33
C SER A 12 -3.71 6.56 12.89
N TYR A 13 -2.76 6.11 12.07
CA TYR A 13 -1.37 5.93 12.48
C TYR A 13 -0.75 7.25 12.99
N CYS A 14 -0.99 8.35 12.27
CA CYS A 14 -0.53 9.68 12.69
C CYS A 14 -1.11 10.08 14.06
N LYS A 15 -2.40 9.84 14.27
CA LYS A 15 -3.06 10.14 15.55
C LYS A 15 -2.52 9.27 16.70
N GLU A 16 -2.41 7.97 16.49
CA GLU A 16 -1.93 7.01 17.51
C GLU A 16 -0.49 7.32 17.96
N ASN A 17 0.35 7.80 17.04
CA ASN A 17 1.76 8.08 17.31
C ASN A 17 2.03 9.57 17.62
N ASN A 18 1.00 10.41 17.75
CA ASN A 18 1.15 11.87 17.90
C ASN A 18 2.05 12.51 16.83
N LEU A 19 1.99 12.00 15.60
CA LEU A 19 2.76 12.47 14.46
C LEU A 19 1.90 13.30 13.51
N SER A 20 2.51 14.30 12.90
CA SER A 20 1.91 14.95 11.72
C SER A 20 2.23 14.12 10.46
N ARG A 21 1.43 14.28 9.40
CA ARG A 21 1.75 13.66 8.09
C ARG A 21 3.14 14.09 7.56
N GLN A 22 3.58 15.30 7.90
CA GLN A 22 4.93 15.78 7.61
C GLN A 22 5.98 15.02 8.42
N GLY A 23 5.73 14.79 9.70
CA GLY A 23 6.58 13.97 10.56
C GLY A 23 6.71 12.53 10.05
N LEU A 24 5.60 11.94 9.60
CA LEU A 24 5.61 10.63 8.95
C LEU A 24 6.42 10.62 7.65
N CYS A 25 6.25 11.64 6.78
CA CYS A 25 7.07 11.77 5.57
C CYS A 25 8.55 11.87 5.90
N LYS A 26 8.91 12.66 6.92
CA LYS A 26 10.29 12.84 7.38
C LYS A 26 10.87 11.54 7.90
N ALA A 27 10.13 10.79 8.72
CA ALA A 27 10.53 9.48 9.22
C ALA A 27 10.76 8.46 8.08
N ALA A 28 9.95 8.55 7.02
CA ALA A 28 10.06 7.73 5.81
C ALA A 28 11.14 8.22 4.81
N GLY A 29 11.88 9.29 5.11
CA GLY A 29 12.86 9.87 4.19
C GLY A 29 12.24 10.41 2.88
N ILE A 30 11.02 10.94 2.97
CA ILE A 30 10.25 11.54 1.88
C ILE A 30 10.08 13.04 2.17
N HIS A 31 9.98 13.83 1.09
CA HIS A 31 9.67 15.25 1.19
C HIS A 31 8.44 15.51 2.08
N GLU A 32 8.59 16.39 3.08
CA GLU A 32 7.63 16.56 4.20
C GLU A 32 6.19 16.82 3.73
N ASN A 33 6.03 17.60 2.66
CA ASN A 33 4.71 17.96 2.15
C ASN A 33 4.11 16.96 1.15
N TYR A 34 4.78 15.84 0.89
CA TYR A 34 4.38 14.90 -0.16
C TYR A 34 2.96 14.34 0.06
N LEU A 35 2.67 13.78 1.24
CA LEU A 35 1.35 13.22 1.55
C LEU A 35 0.26 14.30 1.52
N SER A 36 0.55 15.50 2.03
CA SER A 36 -0.39 16.62 2.01
C SER A 36 -0.71 17.10 0.59
N GLN A 37 0.27 17.12 -0.31
CA GLN A 37 0.06 17.46 -1.72
C GLN A 37 -0.67 16.35 -2.47
N LEU A 38 -0.37 15.09 -2.17
CA LEU A 38 -0.99 13.95 -2.81
C LEU A 38 -2.45 13.81 -2.40
N LYS A 39 -2.80 14.00 -1.12
CA LYS A 39 -4.19 13.95 -0.64
C LYS A 39 -5.10 14.96 -1.33
N LYS A 40 -4.57 16.10 -1.78
CA LYS A 40 -5.31 17.09 -2.59
C LYS A 40 -5.67 16.59 -3.99
N LYS A 41 -4.89 15.66 -4.53
CA LYS A 41 -5.17 14.99 -5.81
C LYS A 41 -6.09 13.81 -5.49
N LYS A 42 -7.42 14.06 -5.55
CA LYS A 42 -8.46 13.08 -5.21
C LYS A 42 -8.15 11.68 -5.77
N ASN A 43 -8.34 10.67 -4.94
CA ASN A 43 -8.25 9.23 -5.27
C ASN A 43 -6.90 8.73 -5.78
N LYS A 44 -5.79 9.46 -5.55
CA LYS A 44 -4.46 8.96 -5.89
C LYS A 44 -3.76 8.33 -4.69
N LEU A 45 -3.32 7.10 -4.89
CA LEU A 45 -2.35 6.43 -4.04
C LEU A 45 -0.93 6.91 -4.40
N PRO A 46 0.03 6.87 -3.45
CA PRO A 46 1.43 7.04 -3.79
C PRO A 46 1.89 5.92 -4.73
N PRO A 47 2.95 6.12 -5.53
CA PRO A 47 3.65 5.02 -6.18
C PRO A 47 4.09 3.98 -5.14
N VAL A 48 4.06 2.70 -5.50
CA VAL A 48 4.38 1.58 -4.61
C VAL A 48 5.73 1.76 -3.93
N LYS A 49 6.76 2.19 -4.67
CA LYS A 49 8.10 2.53 -4.14
C LYS A 49 8.06 3.49 -2.94
N LYS A 50 7.08 4.38 -2.87
CA LYS A 50 6.87 5.30 -1.73
C LYS A 50 5.99 4.69 -0.65
N ILE A 51 5.06 3.80 -1.00
CA ILE A 51 4.23 3.08 -0.02
C ILE A 51 5.12 2.20 0.87
N ILE A 52 6.10 1.49 0.31
CA ILE A 52 7.04 0.64 1.08
C ILE A 52 7.82 1.46 2.11
N LYS A 53 8.14 2.72 1.81
CA LYS A 53 8.83 3.60 2.77
C LYS A 53 7.98 3.91 4.01
N PHE A 54 6.67 3.68 3.94
CA PHE A 54 5.76 3.76 5.08
C PHE A 54 5.54 2.38 5.74
N HIS A 55 6.53 1.48 5.72
CA HIS A 55 6.50 0.17 6.40
C HIS A 55 6.19 0.24 7.91
N GLN A 56 6.36 1.42 8.52
CA GLN A 56 5.98 1.65 9.92
C GLN A 56 4.46 1.74 10.09
N ALA A 57 3.75 2.21 9.06
CA ALA A 57 2.30 2.37 9.06
C ALA A 57 1.57 1.21 8.34
N PHE A 58 2.24 0.48 7.46
CA PHE A 58 1.65 -0.61 6.66
C PHE A 58 2.45 -1.90 6.79
N THR A 59 1.74 -3.03 6.83
CA THR A 59 2.37 -4.35 6.76
C THR A 59 2.62 -4.75 5.31
N ASP A 60 3.54 -5.70 5.09
CA ASP A 60 3.82 -6.24 3.76
C ASP A 60 2.58 -6.81 3.07
N ASP A 61 1.65 -7.41 3.83
CA ASP A 61 0.37 -7.91 3.33
C ASP A 61 -0.51 -6.77 2.78
N GLU A 62 -0.51 -5.62 3.46
CA GLU A 62 -1.30 -4.47 3.04
C GLU A 62 -0.70 -3.78 1.82
N VAL A 63 0.64 -3.67 1.79
CA VAL A 63 1.36 -3.18 0.61
C VAL A 63 1.07 -4.10 -0.58
N PHE A 64 1.10 -5.41 -0.38
CA PHE A 64 0.76 -6.39 -1.41
C PHE A 64 -0.67 -6.22 -1.93
N GLU A 65 -1.66 -6.06 -1.05
CA GLU A 65 -3.06 -5.81 -1.45
C GLU A 65 -3.24 -4.48 -2.18
N ILE A 66 -2.39 -3.47 -1.93
CA ILE A 66 -2.41 -2.21 -2.69
C ILE A 66 -1.91 -2.44 -4.13
N ILE A 67 -0.80 -3.18 -4.29
CA ILE A 67 -0.22 -3.45 -5.62
C ILE A 67 -1.14 -4.33 -6.46
N MET A 68 -1.79 -5.32 -5.84
CA MET A 68 -2.66 -6.24 -6.56
C MET A 68 -4.00 -5.62 -6.97
N ASP A 69 -4.42 -4.54 -6.30
CA ASP A 69 -5.65 -3.81 -6.61
C ASP A 69 -5.40 -2.59 -7.52
N SER A 70 -4.14 -2.25 -7.85
CA SER A 70 -3.85 -1.19 -8.82
C SER A 70 -4.06 -1.67 -10.25
N ASP A 71 -4.67 -0.81 -11.09
CA ASP A 71 -4.89 -1.07 -12.51
C ASP A 71 -3.55 -1.08 -13.27
N GLY A 72 -2.89 -2.24 -13.25
CA GLY A 72 -1.57 -2.46 -13.86
C GLY A 72 -0.45 -2.51 -12.82
N ILE A 73 0.32 -3.59 -12.87
CA ILE A 73 1.58 -3.74 -12.14
C ILE A 73 2.67 -3.34 -13.15
N GLU A 74 3.43 -2.29 -12.85
CA GLU A 74 4.62 -1.96 -13.65
C GLU A 74 5.72 -3.00 -13.37
N GLU A 75 6.64 -3.25 -14.31
CA GLU A 75 7.74 -4.22 -14.10
C GLU A 75 8.54 -3.92 -12.81
N GLU A 76 8.65 -2.64 -12.45
CA GLU A 76 9.32 -2.22 -11.22
C GLU A 76 8.57 -2.66 -9.95
N ASP A 77 7.25 -2.80 -10.02
CA ASP A 77 6.40 -3.25 -8.92
C ASP A 77 6.45 -4.78 -8.75
N GLU A 78 6.78 -5.53 -9.80
CA GLU A 78 7.00 -6.98 -9.69
C GLU A 78 8.19 -7.30 -8.79
N HIS A 79 9.31 -6.59 -8.95
CA HIS A 79 10.48 -6.75 -8.08
C HIS A 79 10.16 -6.46 -6.61
N ILE A 80 9.30 -5.47 -6.37
CA ILE A 80 8.81 -5.15 -5.03
C ILE A 80 7.98 -6.31 -4.50
N LEU A 81 7.03 -6.84 -5.27
CA LEU A 81 6.18 -7.96 -4.87
C LEU A 81 7.00 -9.17 -4.42
N PHE A 82 8.09 -9.49 -5.13
CA PHE A 82 8.98 -10.60 -4.75
C PHE A 82 9.79 -10.33 -3.47
N SER A 83 9.97 -9.06 -3.10
CA SER A 83 10.68 -8.67 -1.87
C SER A 83 9.79 -8.64 -0.62
N LEU A 84 8.46 -8.61 -0.78
CA LEU A 84 7.51 -8.57 0.34
C LEU A 84 7.42 -9.92 1.06
N ASN A 85 7.50 -9.90 2.39
CA ASN A 85 7.34 -11.10 3.20
C ASN A 85 5.86 -11.33 3.55
N ILE A 86 5.06 -11.64 2.53
CA ILE A 86 3.62 -11.81 2.70
C ILE A 86 3.25 -13.09 3.46
N SER A 87 2.23 -12.98 4.30
CA SER A 87 1.71 -14.07 5.11
C SER A 87 1.13 -15.21 4.28
N LYS A 88 1.00 -16.40 4.90
CA LYS A 88 0.35 -17.56 4.26
C LYS A 88 -1.09 -17.25 3.85
N GLU A 89 -1.80 -16.45 4.65
CA GLU A 89 -3.18 -16.05 4.39
C GLU A 89 -3.28 -15.13 3.18
N ALA A 90 -2.43 -14.11 3.08
CA ALA A 90 -2.36 -13.22 1.92
C ALA A 90 -2.04 -14.00 0.62
N ARG A 91 -1.06 -14.93 0.67
CA ARG A 91 -0.76 -15.82 -0.46
C ARG A 91 -1.97 -16.65 -0.88
N MET A 92 -2.71 -17.20 0.08
CA MET A 92 -3.86 -18.05 -0.19
C MET A 92 -5.03 -17.25 -0.77
N ARG A 93 -5.31 -16.05 -0.25
CA ARG A 93 -6.30 -15.12 -0.83
C ARG A 93 -5.98 -14.79 -2.28
N ASN A 94 -4.73 -14.46 -2.59
CA ASN A 94 -4.31 -14.19 -3.96
C ASN A 94 -4.47 -15.43 -4.87
N ARG A 95 -4.09 -16.62 -4.38
CA ARG A 95 -4.28 -17.87 -5.14
C ARG A 95 -5.76 -18.11 -5.47
N LEU A 96 -6.66 -17.85 -4.51
CA LEU A 96 -8.11 -17.96 -4.72
C LEU A 96 -8.60 -16.91 -5.74
N ARG A 97 -8.18 -15.65 -5.63
CA ARG A 97 -8.51 -14.60 -6.61
C ARG A 97 -8.11 -15.01 -8.03
N ARG A 98 -6.89 -15.52 -8.22
CA ARG A 98 -6.41 -16.00 -9.53
C ARG A 98 -7.17 -17.21 -10.06
N LYS A 99 -7.70 -18.09 -9.19
CA LYS A 99 -8.55 -19.22 -9.61
C LYS A 99 -9.90 -18.72 -10.11
N ILE A 100 -10.54 -17.83 -9.35
CA ILE A 100 -11.82 -17.22 -9.72
C ILE A 100 -11.69 -16.48 -11.05
N GLN A 101 -10.62 -15.70 -11.23
CA GLN A 101 -10.37 -14.96 -12.47
C GLN A 101 -10.13 -15.85 -13.69
N ARG A 102 -9.60 -17.07 -13.48
CA ARG A 102 -9.43 -18.07 -14.53
C ARG A 102 -10.70 -18.88 -14.83
N GLY A 103 -11.80 -18.61 -14.11
CA GLY A 103 -13.02 -19.40 -14.23
C GLY A 103 -12.87 -20.84 -13.70
N GLU A 104 -11.83 -21.12 -12.91
CA GLU A 104 -11.66 -22.39 -12.20
C GLU A 104 -12.58 -22.41 -10.96
N THR A 105 -13.90 -22.36 -11.19
CA THR A 105 -14.90 -22.69 -10.18
C THR A 105 -15.18 -24.19 -10.30
N THR A 106 -14.66 -24.96 -9.34
CA THR A 106 -15.18 -26.31 -9.04
C THR A 106 -16.66 -26.26 -8.71
#